data_AF-T5K628-F1
#
_entry.id   AF-T5K628-F1
#
_cell.length_a   1.000
_cell.length_b   1.000
_cell.length_c   1.000
_cell.angle_alpha   90.00
_cell.angle_beta   90.00
_cell.angle_gamma   90.00
#
_symmetry.space_group_name_H-M   'P 1'
#
loop_
_entity.id
_entity.type
_entity.pdbx_description
1 polymer ?
#
loop_
_entity_poly.entity_id
_entity_poly.type
_entity_poly.pdbx_seq_one_letter_code
_entity_poly.pdbx_strand_id
1 'polypeptide(L)'
;MPTTIRRHGAAGSIAPDLVLAGHVTENEARSIVHEIPGSQDVVVTLRPAGPATGMMRMLFMDQAAAEAARLFHLTAHAFTVETDMPFLPAAYVPRGNIRKAQQDAVARWVLEVPYQEVRV
;
A
#
# COMPACT_ATOMS: atom_id res chain seq x y z
N MET A 1 17.06 -3.77 -6.24
CA MET A 1 16.55 -3.05 -7.43
C MET A 1 15.76 -1.82 -7.00
N PRO A 2 15.71 -0.74 -7.80
CA PRO A 2 14.83 0.39 -7.52
C PRO A 2 13.36 -0.05 -7.62
N THR A 3 12.50 0.51 -6.77
CA THR A 3 11.07 0.19 -6.79
C THR A 3 10.42 0.88 -7.98
N THR A 4 9.69 0.12 -8.79
CA THR A 4 8.90 0.66 -9.91
C THR A 4 7.43 0.34 -9.68
N ILE A 5 6.57 1.33 -9.85
CA ILE A 5 5.11 1.16 -9.74
C ILE A 5 4.52 1.40 -11.12
N ARG A 6 3.70 0.48 -11.60
CA ARG A 6 3.05 0.55 -12.92
C ARG A 6 1.54 0.49 -12.79
N ARG A 7 0.82 1.03 -13.76
CA ARG A 7 -0.62 0.76 -13.88
C ARG A 7 -0.81 -0.66 -14.40
N HIS A 8 -1.65 -1.43 -13.73
CA HIS A 8 -2.02 -2.74 -14.21
C HIS A 8 -2.81 -2.61 -15.53
N GLY A 9 -2.38 -3.32 -16.58
CA GLY A 9 -3.04 -3.32 -17.88
C GLY A 9 -2.99 -2.00 -18.68
N ALA A 10 -2.17 -1.04 -18.27
CA ALA A 10 -2.04 0.24 -18.98
C ALA A 10 -0.58 0.74 -19.01
N ALA A 11 -0.28 1.64 -19.95
CA ALA A 11 1.02 2.30 -20.00
C ALA A 11 1.15 3.34 -18.88
N GLY A 12 2.38 3.51 -18.39
CA GLY A 12 2.74 4.49 -17.38
C GLY A 12 3.33 3.86 -16.13
N SER A 13 4.42 4.45 -15.66
CA SER A 13 5.13 4.02 -14.46
C SER A 13 5.71 5.19 -13.70
N ILE A 14 5.92 5.00 -12.41
CA ILE A 14 6.69 5.89 -11.56
C ILE A 14 7.76 5.08 -10.82
N ALA A 15 8.87 5.72 -10.50
CA ALA A 15 9.93 5.12 -9.71
C ALA A 15 10.27 6.09 -8.55
N PRO A 16 9.80 5.82 -7.32
CA PRO A 16 10.24 6.59 -6.16
C PRO A 16 11.74 6.42 -5.92
N ASP A 17 12.41 7.47 -5.47
CA ASP A 17 13.83 7.43 -5.12
C ASP A 17 14.09 6.49 -3.94
N LEU A 18 13.15 6.49 -2.98
CA LEU A 18 13.19 5.59 -1.83
C LEU A 18 11.76 5.31 -1.36
N VAL A 19 11.49 4.08 -0.94
CA VAL A 19 10.30 3.78 -0.14
C VAL A 19 10.72 3.80 1.32
N LEU A 20 10.11 4.69 2.12
CA LEU A 20 10.51 4.94 3.49
C LEU A 20 10.17 3.74 4.39
N ALA A 21 11.09 3.40 5.29
CA ALA A 21 10.88 2.38 6.33
C ALA A 21 9.80 2.83 7.34
N GLY A 22 9.08 1.87 7.92
CA GLY A 22 7.91 2.10 8.78
C GLY A 22 6.57 1.75 8.12
N HIS A 23 6.61 0.81 7.18
CA HIS A 23 5.41 0.29 6.51
C HIS A 23 4.58 -0.52 7.51
N VAL A 24 3.35 -0.06 7.77
CA VAL A 24 2.37 -0.78 8.59
C VAL A 24 1.39 -1.45 7.64
N THR A 25 1.29 -2.77 7.76
CA THR A 25 0.33 -3.60 7.03
C THR A 25 -0.63 -4.24 8.02
N GLU A 26 -1.91 -4.12 7.73
CA GLU A 26 -2.98 -4.67 8.54
C GLU A 26 -3.89 -5.54 7.67
N ASN A 27 -4.27 -6.71 8.20
CA ASN A 27 -5.23 -7.62 7.59
C ASN A 27 -6.34 -7.88 8.60
N GLU A 28 -7.59 -7.90 8.13
CA GLU A 28 -8.69 -8.41 8.94
C GLU A 28 -8.51 -9.92 9.10
N ALA A 29 -8.20 -10.35 10.33
CA ALA A 29 -8.23 -11.75 10.71
C ALA A 29 -9.70 -12.19 10.77
N ARG A 30 -10.20 -12.73 9.65
CA ARG A 30 -11.60 -13.19 9.50
C ARG A 30 -11.87 -14.53 10.21
N SER A 31 -11.26 -14.72 11.38
CA SER A 31 -11.54 -15.81 12.30
C SER A 31 -12.76 -15.45 13.15
N ILE A 32 -13.75 -16.32 13.16
CA ILE A 32 -14.95 -16.17 14.00
C ILE A 32 -14.84 -17.17 15.14
N VAL A 33 -14.87 -16.66 16.37
CA VAL A 33 -14.80 -17.47 17.58
C VAL A 33 -16.21 -17.66 18.12
N HIS A 34 -16.61 -18.91 18.32
CA HIS A 34 -17.88 -19.30 18.90
C HIS A 34 -17.64 -19.86 20.29
N GLU A 35 -18.06 -19.12 21.31
CA GLU A 35 -18.10 -19.58 22.69
C GLU A 35 -19.38 -20.40 22.91
N ILE A 36 -19.24 -21.62 23.44
CA ILE A 36 -20.38 -22.49 23.74
C ILE A 36 -20.70 -22.33 25.23
N PRO A 37 -21.88 -21.80 25.60
CA PRO A 37 -22.24 -21.63 27.01
C PRO A 37 -22.16 -22.95 27.78
N GLY A 38 -21.43 -22.96 28.89
CA GLY A 38 -21.26 -24.13 29.74
C GLY A 38 -20.15 -25.11 29.31
N SER A 39 -19.43 -24.84 28.22
CA SER A 39 -18.21 -25.57 27.84
C SER A 39 -16.96 -24.68 28.01
N GLN A 40 -15.81 -25.30 28.27
CA GLN A 40 -14.50 -24.65 28.14
C GLN A 40 -13.96 -24.71 26.71
N ASP A 41 -14.63 -25.46 25.83
CA ASP A 41 -14.24 -25.59 24.44
C ASP A 41 -14.64 -24.36 23.63
N VAL A 42 -13.77 -24.01 22.69
CA VAL A 42 -13.97 -22.90 21.76
C VAL A 42 -14.03 -23.48 20.35
N VAL A 43 -15.08 -23.15 19.61
CA VAL A 43 -15.19 -23.53 18.19
C VAL A 43 -14.78 -22.34 17.34
N VAL A 44 -13.81 -22.53 16.45
CA VAL A 44 -13.29 -21.46 15.59
C VAL A 44 -13.64 -21.75 14.13
N THR A 45 -14.32 -20.80 13.48
CA THR A 45 -14.52 -20.81 12.04
C THR A 45 -13.44 -19.96 11.39
N LEU A 46 -12.61 -20.57 10.53
CA LEU A 46 -11.55 -19.88 9.80
C LEU A 46 -12.04 -19.48 8.39
N ARG A 47 -11.98 -18.19 8.07
CA ARG A 47 -12.14 -17.69 6.70
C ARG A 47 -10.80 -17.13 6.21
N PRO A 48 -10.56 -17.09 4.90
CA PRO A 48 -9.40 -16.39 4.36
C PRO A 48 -9.35 -14.96 4.89
N ALA A 49 -8.15 -14.52 5.30
CA ALA A 49 -7.94 -13.15 5.75
C ALA A 49 -8.39 -12.15 4.69
N GLY A 50 -8.78 -10.95 5.14
CA GLY A 50 -9.04 -9.84 4.23
C GLY A 50 -7.78 -9.42 3.47
N PRO A 51 -7.93 -8.75 2.30
CA PRO A 51 -6.79 -8.14 1.62
C PRO A 51 -6.04 -7.20 2.56
N ALA A 52 -4.72 -7.16 2.42
CA ALA A 52 -3.90 -6.30 3.26
C ALA A 52 -4.21 -4.82 2.99
N THR A 53 -4.20 -4.01 4.02
CA THR A 53 -4.33 -2.55 3.92
C THR A 53 -3.15 -1.90 4.63
N GLY A 54 -2.75 -0.72 4.21
CA GLY A 54 -1.61 -0.06 4.81
C GLY A 54 -1.34 1.31 4.22
N MET A 55 -0.21 1.91 4.62
CA MET A 55 0.25 3.21 4.13
C MET A 55 1.61 3.07 3.47
N MET A 56 1.67 3.28 2.15
CA MET A 56 2.94 3.32 1.42
C MET A 56 3.49 4.73 1.42
N ARG A 57 4.73 4.90 1.90
CA ARG A 57 5.40 6.21 1.97
C ARG A 57 6.58 6.23 1.00
N MET A 58 6.47 7.08 -0.01
CA MET A 58 7.46 7.21 -1.08
C MET A 58 8.15 8.55 -1.00
N LEU A 59 9.48 8.54 -1.10
CA LEU A 59 10.31 9.72 -1.16
C LEU A 59 10.65 10.03 -2.62
N PHE A 60 10.56 11.31 -2.97
CA PHE A 60 10.99 11.88 -4.24
C PHE A 60 11.92 13.06 -3.96
N MET A 61 13.06 13.12 -4.65
CA MET A 61 14.03 14.22 -4.56
C MET A 61 13.65 15.41 -5.44
N ASP A 62 12.67 15.23 -6.32
CA ASP A 62 12.15 16.27 -7.22
C ASP A 62 10.65 16.51 -6.97
N GLN A 63 10.28 17.79 -6.92
CA GLN A 63 8.88 18.23 -6.77
C GLN A 63 8.03 17.81 -7.97
N ALA A 64 8.56 17.90 -9.19
CA ALA A 64 7.81 17.57 -10.39
C ALA A 64 7.54 16.06 -10.44
N ALA A 65 8.55 15.24 -10.11
CA ALA A 65 8.38 13.79 -9.94
C ALA A 65 7.34 13.44 -8.85
N ALA A 66 7.39 14.11 -7.69
CA ALA A 66 6.42 13.89 -6.61
C ALA A 66 4.98 14.23 -7.01
N GLU A 67 4.80 15.32 -7.77
CA GLU A 67 3.48 15.72 -8.27
C GLU A 67 2.99 14.77 -9.38
N ALA A 68 3.86 14.35 -10.29
CA ALA A 68 3.54 13.35 -11.29
C ALA A 68 3.12 12.03 -10.63
N ALA A 69 3.82 11.60 -9.57
CA ALA A 69 3.45 10.43 -8.78
C ALA A 69 2.10 10.59 -8.08
N ARG A 70 1.79 11.77 -7.53
CA ARG A 70 0.48 12.05 -6.93
C ARG A 70 -0.63 11.94 -7.98
N LEU A 71 -0.47 12.59 -9.12
CA LEU A 71 -1.44 12.52 -10.23
C LEU A 71 -1.58 11.09 -10.77
N PHE A 72 -0.48 10.35 -10.83
CA PHE A 72 -0.47 8.95 -11.24
C PHE A 72 -1.37 8.09 -10.34
N HIS A 73 -1.28 8.23 -9.01
CA HIS A 73 -2.11 7.49 -8.06
C HIS A 73 -3.56 7.99 -7.96
N LEU A 74 -3.86 9.21 -8.42
CA LEU A 74 -5.24 9.71 -8.47
C LEU A 74 -6.05 9.11 -9.62
N THR A 75 -5.41 8.39 -10.54
CA THR A 75 -6.11 7.73 -11.65
C THR A 75 -6.79 6.44 -11.19
N ALA A 76 -7.96 6.14 -11.76
CA ALA A 76 -8.77 4.97 -11.42
C ALA A 76 -8.17 3.67 -12.02
N HIS A 77 -7.05 3.22 -11.46
CA HIS A 77 -6.36 1.99 -11.86
C HIS A 77 -5.93 1.17 -10.63
N ALA A 78 -5.76 -0.13 -10.84
CA ALA A 78 -4.91 -0.94 -9.98
C ALA A 78 -3.45 -0.72 -10.38
N PHE A 79 -2.55 -0.85 -9.41
CA PHE A 79 -1.11 -0.65 -9.60
C PHE A 79 -0.35 -1.92 -9.23
N THR A 80 0.68 -2.24 -9.99
CA THR A 80 1.61 -3.33 -9.70
C THR A 80 2.93 -2.75 -9.23
N VAL A 81 3.57 -3.40 -8.26
CA VAL A 81 4.87 -3.00 -7.70
C VAL A 81 5.92 -4.02 -8.12
N GLU A 82 6.97 -3.53 -8.77
CA GLU A 82 8.18 -4.28 -9.09
C GLU A 82 9.28 -3.84 -8.12
N THR A 83 9.62 -4.70 -7.16
CA THR A 83 10.58 -4.40 -6.10
C THR A 83 11.12 -5.68 -5.48
N ASP A 84 12.31 -5.61 -4.88
CA ASP A 84 12.88 -6.69 -4.07
C ASP A 84 12.44 -6.61 -2.59
N MET A 85 11.67 -5.58 -2.22
CA MET A 85 11.21 -5.37 -0.85
C MET A 85 9.98 -6.24 -0.56
N PRO A 86 10.11 -7.30 0.28
CA PRO A 86 9.03 -8.28 0.46
C PRO A 86 7.83 -7.74 1.25
N PHE A 87 7.96 -6.57 1.87
CA PHE A 87 6.90 -5.93 2.65
C PHE A 87 5.93 -5.10 1.78
N LEU A 88 6.26 -4.86 0.51
CA LEU A 88 5.38 -4.14 -0.41
C LEU A 88 4.40 -5.11 -1.10
N PRO A 89 3.14 -4.67 -1.32
CA PRO A 89 2.17 -5.49 -2.03
C PRO A 89 2.59 -5.67 -3.49
N ALA A 90 2.40 -6.86 -4.05
CA ALA A 90 2.63 -7.09 -5.49
C ALA A 90 1.69 -6.24 -6.35
N ALA A 91 0.45 -6.04 -5.88
CA ALA A 91 -0.50 -5.14 -6.48
C ALA A 91 -1.47 -4.52 -5.47
N TYR A 92 -1.92 -3.30 -5.75
CA TYR A 92 -2.79 -2.57 -4.85
C TYR A 92 -3.67 -1.56 -5.59
N VAL A 93 -4.69 -1.06 -4.88
CA VAL A 93 -5.47 0.12 -5.25
C VAL A 93 -5.31 1.19 -4.16
N PRO A 94 -5.15 2.48 -4.51
CA PRO A 94 -5.19 3.57 -3.54
C PRO A 94 -6.56 3.62 -2.87
N ARG A 95 -6.59 3.81 -1.55
CA ARG A 95 -7.83 3.85 -0.76
C ARG A 95 -7.77 4.99 0.25
N GLY A 96 -8.55 6.04 0.04
CA GLY A 96 -8.59 7.20 0.93
C GLY A 96 -7.77 8.38 0.40
N ASN A 97 -7.20 9.17 1.30
CA ASN A 97 -6.55 10.43 0.95
C ASN A 97 -5.07 10.23 0.65
N ILE A 98 -4.65 10.56 -0.58
CA ILE A 98 -3.24 10.61 -0.96
C ILE A 98 -2.67 11.95 -0.49
N ARG A 99 -1.63 11.91 0.35
CA ARG A 99 -0.99 13.09 0.93
C ARG A 99 0.39 13.29 0.30
N LYS A 100 0.66 14.50 -0.17
CA LYS A 100 2.01 14.93 -0.58
C LYS A 100 2.49 16.02 0.40
N ALA A 101 3.66 15.84 0.99
CA ALA A 101 4.26 16.81 1.90
C ALA A 101 5.74 17.01 1.56
N GLN A 102 6.24 18.24 1.69
CA GLN A 102 7.67 18.49 1.66
C GLN A 102 8.25 18.17 3.05
N GLN A 103 9.36 17.44 3.11
CA GLN A 103 10.13 17.26 4.34
C GLN A 103 11.14 18.41 4.47
N ASP A 104 11.24 19.00 5.66
CA ASP A 104 11.96 20.25 5.98
C ASP A 104 13.30 20.48 5.26
N ALA A 105 13.58 21.77 4.97
CA ALA A 105 14.82 22.42 4.50
C ALA A 105 15.53 21.86 3.26
N VAL A 106 15.25 20.63 2.86
CA VAL A 106 15.79 19.93 1.71
C VAL A 106 14.64 19.74 0.73
N ALA A 107 14.88 19.82 -0.58
CA ALA A 107 13.84 19.68 -1.60
C ALA A 107 13.28 18.24 -1.73
N ARG A 108 12.97 17.58 -0.60
CA ARG A 108 12.50 16.21 -0.51
C ARG A 108 10.99 16.19 -0.32
N TRP A 109 10.33 15.34 -1.08
CA TRP A 109 8.88 15.22 -1.09
C TRP A 109 8.48 13.81 -0.69
N VAL A 110 7.60 13.71 0.30
CA VAL A 110 7.03 12.45 0.75
C VAL A 110 5.60 12.36 0.21
N LEU A 111 5.33 11.29 -0.53
CA LEU A 111 4.00 10.91 -0.96
C LEU A 111 3.53 9.73 -0.11
N GLU A 112 2.43 9.91 0.60
CA GLU A 112 1.82 8.88 1.42
C GLU A 112 0.53 8.41 0.73
N VAL A 113 0.49 7.13 0.38
CA VAL A 113 -0.61 6.49 -0.35
C VAL A 113 -1.20 5.40 0.54
N PRO A 114 -2.37 5.61 1.13
CA PRO A 114 -3.10 4.53 1.76
C PRO A 114 -3.56 3.56 0.67
N TYR A 115 -3.38 2.27 0.90
CA TYR A 115 -3.63 1.24 -0.10
C TYR A 115 -4.43 0.08 0.44
N GLN A 116 -5.06 -0.64 -0.48
CA GLN A 116 -5.61 -1.96 -0.28
C GLN A 116 -5.00 -2.90 -1.32
N GLU A 117 -4.43 -4.01 -0.87
CA GLU A 117 -3.88 -5.05 -1.72
C GLU A 117 -5.00 -5.69 -2.55
N VAL A 118 -4.69 -5.98 -3.81
CA VAL A 118 -5.59 -6.68 -4.72
C VAL A 118 -4.85 -7.79 -5.43
N ARG A 119 -5.61 -8.81 -5.85
CA ARG A 119 -5.11 -9.81 -6.80
C ARG A 119 -5.52 -9.36 -8.20
N VAL A 120 -4.54 -9.19 -9.08
CA VAL A 120 -4.69 -8.82 -10.49
C VAL A 120 -3.94 -9.82 -11.36
#